data_AF-A0A031FUW9-F1
#
_entry.id   AF-A0A031FUW9-F1
#
_cell.length_a   1.000
_cell.length_b   1.000
_cell.length_c   1.000
_cell.angle_alpha   90.00
_cell.angle_beta   90.00
_cell.angle_gamma   90.00
#
_symmetry.space_group_name_H-M   'P 1'
#
loop_
_entity.id
_entity.type
_entity.pdbx_description
1 polymer ?
#
loop_
_entity_poly.entity_id
_entity_poly.type
_entity_poly.pdbx_seq_one_letter_code
_entity_poly.pdbx_strand_id
1 'polypeptide(L)'
;MGDLIHVSRTPFEANASHLRRVSFCMESDMTTESPVDIDTGPFRALLEESLTERLAIIEELAPHALPSIDPMAYQTLAANRRAVDEITNALNRIDAGTYGRCARCSGWIAPARLEAVPHAATCIDCSRAAA
;
A
#
# COMPACT_ATOMS: atom_id res chain seq x y z
N MET A 1 -30.37 -5.97 46.17
CA MET A 1 -28.97 -5.56 46.39
C MET A 1 -28.10 -6.46 45.54
N GLY A 2 -27.34 -5.89 44.62
CA GLY A 2 -26.17 -6.53 44.04
C GLY A 2 -26.40 -7.24 42.71
N ASP A 3 -26.07 -6.53 41.64
CA ASP A 3 -25.78 -7.03 40.30
C ASP A 3 -24.86 -8.25 40.30
N LEU A 4 -24.84 -9.01 39.19
CA LEU A 4 -23.64 -9.08 38.35
C LEU A 4 -23.95 -9.77 37.02
N ILE A 5 -23.74 -9.01 35.95
CA ILE A 5 -23.70 -9.43 34.56
C ILE A 5 -22.47 -10.33 34.36
N HIS A 6 -22.63 -11.50 33.74
CA HIS A 6 -21.51 -12.25 33.18
C HIS A 6 -21.80 -12.61 31.72
N VAL A 7 -21.20 -11.83 30.81
CA VAL A 7 -21.12 -12.14 29.38
C VAL A 7 -20.01 -13.18 29.22
N SER A 8 -20.42 -14.43 28.99
CA SER A 8 -19.49 -15.50 28.62
C SER A 8 -19.05 -15.35 27.17
N ARG A 9 -17.74 -15.14 27.03
CA ARG A 9 -16.95 -15.18 25.80
C ARG A 9 -17.19 -16.49 25.06
N THR A 10 -17.51 -16.41 23.77
CA THR A 10 -17.48 -17.57 22.87
C THR A 10 -16.03 -18.01 22.63
N PRO A 11 -15.73 -19.31 22.67
CA PRO A 11 -14.52 -19.85 22.08
C PRO A 11 -14.80 -20.14 20.60
N PHE A 12 -14.19 -19.38 19.69
CA PHE A 12 -14.17 -19.73 18.27
C PHE A 12 -13.17 -20.88 18.09
N GLU A 13 -13.69 -22.10 18.22
CA GLU A 13 -12.96 -23.34 18.01
C GLU A 13 -12.48 -23.43 16.55
N ALA A 14 -11.21 -23.84 16.42
CA ALA A 14 -10.58 -24.21 15.18
C ALA A 14 -11.35 -25.32 14.46
N ASN A 15 -11.50 -25.20 13.13
CA ASN A 15 -11.74 -26.37 12.30
C ASN A 15 -10.93 -26.29 11.01
N ALA A 16 -9.78 -26.97 11.05
CA ALA A 16 -9.00 -27.35 9.88
C ALA A 16 -9.61 -28.61 9.28
N SER A 17 -10.31 -28.49 8.14
CA SER A 17 -10.38 -29.56 7.15
C SER A 17 -11.02 -29.02 5.88
N HIS A 18 -10.25 -28.89 4.81
CA HIS A 18 -10.55 -29.53 3.54
C HIS A 18 -9.41 -29.26 2.55
N LEU A 19 -8.58 -30.28 2.41
CA LEU A 19 -7.56 -30.41 1.38
C LEU A 19 -8.21 -30.49 0.00
N ARG A 20 -7.77 -29.66 -0.94
CA ARG A 20 -7.83 -29.99 -2.37
C ARG A 20 -6.46 -29.78 -3.00
N ARG A 21 -5.84 -30.92 -3.33
CA ARG A 21 -4.58 -31.11 -4.05
C ARG A 21 -4.57 -30.39 -5.39
N VAL A 22 -3.62 -29.47 -5.58
CA VAL A 22 -2.94 -29.31 -6.88
C VAL A 22 -1.45 -29.46 -6.63
N SER A 23 -0.89 -30.45 -7.31
CA SER A 23 0.51 -30.81 -7.32
C SER A 23 1.31 -29.69 -7.98
N PHE A 24 2.19 -29.03 -7.23
CA PHE A 24 3.34 -28.34 -7.81
C PHE A 24 4.56 -28.67 -6.93
N CYS A 25 5.54 -29.33 -7.55
CA CYS A 25 6.78 -29.77 -6.92
C CYS A 25 7.95 -28.95 -7.48
N MET A 26 8.74 -28.34 -6.57
CA MET A 26 10.14 -27.85 -6.71
C MET A 26 10.33 -26.62 -7.62
N GLU A 27 11.11 -25.57 -7.30
CA GLU A 27 12.36 -25.38 -6.55
C GLU A 27 12.33 -23.97 -5.86
N SER A 28 12.58 -23.78 -4.56
CA SER A 28 13.87 -23.73 -3.85
C SER A 28 14.09 -22.35 -3.22
N ASP A 29 13.94 -22.31 -1.89
CA ASP A 29 14.59 -21.42 -0.92
C ASP A 29 14.66 -19.91 -1.20
N MET A 30 13.86 -19.14 -0.46
CA MET A 30 14.38 -17.99 0.30
C MET A 30 13.35 -17.60 1.37
N THR A 31 13.62 -18.01 2.59
CA THR A 31 12.93 -17.58 3.80
C THR A 31 13.16 -16.09 4.04
N THR A 32 12.25 -15.25 3.54
CA THR A 32 12.04 -13.89 4.08
C THR A 32 10.71 -13.88 4.80
N GLU A 33 10.64 -14.57 5.93
CA GLU A 33 9.46 -14.55 6.80
C GLU A 33 9.30 -13.13 7.34
N SER A 34 8.45 -12.36 6.65
CA SER A 34 7.97 -11.06 7.08
C SER A 34 7.22 -11.26 8.41
N PRO A 35 7.57 -10.53 9.50
CA PRO A 35 6.86 -10.66 10.78
C PRO A 35 5.38 -10.25 10.72
N VAL A 36 4.92 -9.71 9.58
CA VAL A 36 3.53 -9.34 9.32
C VAL A 36 3.19 -9.81 7.91
N ASP A 37 2.26 -10.75 7.77
CA ASP A 37 1.62 -11.06 6.49
C ASP A 37 0.72 -9.88 6.13
N ILE A 38 1.26 -8.90 5.41
CA ILE A 38 0.49 -7.76 4.94
C ILE A 38 -0.32 -8.26 3.74
N ASP A 39 -1.64 -8.41 3.90
CA ASP A 39 -2.52 -8.61 2.75
C ASP A 39 -2.40 -7.41 1.81
N THR A 40 -1.73 -7.61 0.68
CA THR A 40 -1.47 -6.54 -0.30
C THR A 40 -2.64 -6.33 -1.26
N GLY A 41 -3.62 -7.23 -1.29
CA GLY A 41 -4.78 -7.14 -2.19
C GLY A 41 -5.56 -5.82 -2.04
N PRO A 42 -6.00 -5.46 -0.82
CA PRO A 42 -6.70 -4.19 -0.56
C PRO A 42 -5.88 -2.96 -0.95
N PHE A 43 -4.57 -2.98 -0.66
CA PHE A 43 -3.68 -1.87 -1.02
C PHE A 43 -3.49 -1.74 -2.53
N ARG A 44 -3.37 -2.86 -3.25
CA ARG A 44 -3.28 -2.85 -4.72
C ARG A 44 -4.52 -2.22 -5.34
N ALA A 45 -5.71 -2.68 -4.97
CA ALA A 45 -6.96 -2.18 -5.54
C ALA A 45 -7.11 -0.66 -5.32
N LEU A 46 -6.80 -0.18 -4.11
CA LEU A 46 -6.83 1.24 -3.78
C LEU A 46 -5.80 2.04 -4.59
N LEU A 47 -4.58 1.53 -4.75
CA LEU A 47 -3.54 2.17 -5.54
C LEU A 47 -3.92 2.26 -7.03
N GLU A 48 -4.52 1.22 -7.60
CA GLU A 48 -4.99 1.20 -8.99
C GLU A 48 -6.13 2.19 -9.25
N GLU A 49 -7.08 2.29 -8.31
CA GLU A 49 -8.14 3.31 -8.35
C GLU A 49 -7.53 4.72 -8.30
N SER A 50 -6.65 4.97 -7.32
CA SER A 50 -5.95 6.23 -7.14
C SER A 50 -5.13 6.66 -8.36
N LEU A 51 -4.49 5.69 -9.04
CA LEU A 51 -3.75 5.88 -10.28
C LEU A 51 -4.69 6.31 -11.42
N THR A 52 -5.81 5.60 -11.58
CA THR A 52 -6.80 5.87 -12.64
C THR A 52 -7.37 7.28 -12.52
N GLU A 53 -7.77 7.67 -11.31
CA GLU A 53 -8.26 9.03 -11.03
C GLU A 53 -7.24 10.11 -11.41
N ARG A 54 -5.98 9.93 -10.99
CA ARG A 54 -4.92 10.92 -11.24
C ARG A 54 -4.55 11.00 -12.71
N LEU A 55 -4.52 9.88 -13.42
CA LEU A 55 -4.28 9.87 -14.87
C LEU A 55 -5.38 10.61 -15.63
N ALA A 56 -6.64 10.49 -15.21
CA ALA A 56 -7.74 11.25 -15.80
C ALA A 56 -7.55 12.76 -15.61
N ILE A 57 -7.16 13.20 -14.40
CA ILE A 57 -6.85 14.61 -14.12
C ILE A 57 -5.69 15.11 -14.98
N ILE A 58 -4.63 14.31 -15.15
CA ILE A 58 -3.48 14.66 -15.99
C ILE A 58 -3.91 14.88 -17.43
N GLU A 59 -4.72 13.97 -17.98
CA GLU A 59 -5.20 14.06 -19.37
C GLU A 59 -6.02 15.33 -19.59
N GLU A 60 -6.91 15.66 -18.65
CA GLU A 60 -7.72 16.88 -18.72
C GLU A 60 -6.86 18.15 -18.67
N LEU A 61 -5.87 18.21 -17.77
CA LEU A 61 -5.07 19.42 -17.54
C LEU A 61 -3.94 19.62 -18.56
N ALA A 62 -3.36 18.53 -19.09
CA ALA A 62 -2.17 18.57 -19.93
C ALA A 62 -2.21 19.56 -21.12
N PRO A 63 -3.35 19.78 -21.81
CA PRO A 63 -3.40 20.70 -22.95
C PRO A 63 -3.14 22.17 -22.62
N HIS A 64 -3.44 22.60 -21.39
CA HIS A 64 -3.39 24.03 -21.00
C HIS A 64 -2.50 24.31 -19.79
N ALA A 65 -2.02 23.28 -19.09
CA ALA A 65 -1.10 23.37 -17.97
C ALA A 65 0.32 23.75 -18.42
N LEU A 66 0.48 24.95 -18.98
CA LEU A 66 1.76 25.55 -19.34
C LEU A 66 2.08 26.71 -18.39
N PRO A 67 3.35 26.91 -17.95
CA PRO A 67 3.71 27.96 -17.01
C PRO A 67 3.32 29.38 -17.44
N SER A 68 3.21 29.62 -18.75
CA SER A 68 2.84 30.91 -19.34
C SER A 68 1.35 31.06 -19.64
N ILE A 69 0.57 29.96 -19.68
CA ILE A 69 -0.86 29.99 -20.00
C ILE A 69 -1.68 29.90 -18.72
N ASP A 70 -1.45 28.85 -17.94
CA ASP A 70 -2.12 28.61 -16.67
C ASP A 70 -1.09 28.08 -15.65
N PRO A 71 -0.44 28.99 -14.91
CA PRO A 71 0.54 28.62 -13.89
C PRO A 71 -0.06 27.72 -12.80
N MET A 72 -1.35 27.83 -12.50
CA MET A 72 -1.99 27.06 -11.45
C MET A 72 -2.27 25.62 -11.91
N ALA A 73 -2.81 25.45 -13.11
CA ALA A 73 -2.97 24.13 -13.73
C ALA A 73 -1.62 23.43 -13.92
N TYR A 74 -0.55 24.16 -14.26
CA TYR A 74 0.81 23.59 -14.33
C TYR A 74 1.26 22.98 -13.00
N GLN A 75 1.04 23.67 -11.87
CA GLN A 75 1.41 23.14 -10.55
C GLN A 75 0.59 21.89 -10.20
N THR A 76 -0.73 21.92 -10.47
CA THR A 76 -1.62 20.78 -10.25
C THR A 76 -1.20 19.57 -11.09
N LEU A 77 -0.87 19.78 -12.37
CA LEU A 77 -0.35 18.73 -13.25
C LEU A 77 0.96 18.13 -12.70
N ALA A 78 1.89 18.98 -12.27
CA ALA A 78 3.17 18.54 -11.70
C ALA A 78 3.01 17.76 -10.39
N ALA A 79 2.02 18.10 -9.57
CA ALA A 79 1.69 17.35 -8.36
C ALA A 79 1.08 15.98 -8.67
N ASN A 80 0.13 15.92 -9.62
CA ASN A 80 -0.49 14.66 -10.03
C ASN A 80 0.52 13.70 -10.67
N ARG A 81 1.44 14.20 -11.51
CA ARG A 81 2.52 13.38 -12.09
C ARG A 81 3.40 12.75 -11.02
N ARG A 82 3.82 13.52 -10.01
CA ARG A 82 4.60 13.00 -8.88
C ARG A 82 3.85 11.90 -8.12
N ALA A 83 2.56 12.12 -7.85
CA ALA A 83 1.74 11.11 -7.19
C ALA A 83 1.58 9.84 -8.04
N VAL A 84 1.42 9.96 -9.36
CA VAL A 84 1.40 8.81 -10.29
C VAL A 84 2.71 8.02 -10.21
N ASP A 85 3.86 8.69 -10.18
CA ASP A 85 5.16 8.03 -10.05
C ASP A 85 5.28 7.26 -8.72
N GLU A 86 4.84 7.87 -7.61
CA GLU A 86 4.85 7.26 -6.28
C GLU A 86 3.91 6.04 -6.20
N ILE A 87 2.70 6.15 -6.75
CA ILE A 87 1.72 5.06 -6.80
C ILE A 87 2.23 3.91 -7.67
N THR A 88 2.78 4.22 -8.84
CA THR A 88 3.34 3.22 -9.76
C THR A 88 4.51 2.48 -9.10
N ASN A 89 5.38 3.19 -8.38
CA ASN A 89 6.45 2.56 -7.61
C ASN A 89 5.90 1.66 -6.49
N ALA A 90 4.84 2.08 -5.80
CA ALA A 90 4.18 1.24 -4.80
C ALA A 90 3.62 -0.05 -5.41
N LEU A 91 2.94 0.02 -6.55
CA LEU A 91 2.45 -1.16 -7.29
C LEU A 91 3.60 -2.09 -7.70
N ASN A 92 4.69 -1.54 -8.24
CA ASN A 92 5.89 -2.32 -8.58
C ASN A 92 6.47 -3.04 -7.36
N ARG A 93 6.44 -2.42 -6.17
CA ARG A 93 6.87 -3.08 -4.93
C ARG A 93 5.93 -4.20 -4.49
N ILE A 94 4.63 -4.07 -4.76
CA ILE A 94 3.68 -5.17 -4.53
C ILE A 94 4.00 -6.32 -5.47
N ASP A 95 4.22 -6.05 -6.76
CA ASP A 95 4.59 -7.06 -7.75
C ASP A 95 5.93 -7.75 -7.41
N ALA A 96 6.89 -7.00 -6.88
CA ALA A 96 8.18 -7.51 -6.44
C ALA A 96 8.16 -8.18 -5.05
N GLY A 97 7.02 -8.18 -4.34
CA GLY A 97 6.92 -8.72 -2.97
C GLY A 97 7.71 -7.93 -1.91
N THR A 98 8.10 -6.69 -2.20
CA THR A 98 8.87 -5.81 -1.29
C THR A 98 8.02 -4.68 -0.68
N TYR A 99 6.72 -4.68 -0.95
CA TYR A 99 5.78 -3.73 -0.37
C TYR A 99 5.81 -3.78 1.16
N GLY A 100 5.68 -2.61 1.79
CA GLY A 100 5.82 -2.48 3.25
C GLY A 100 7.26 -2.42 3.76
N ARG A 101 8.28 -2.51 2.89
CA ARG A 101 9.68 -2.21 3.25
C ARG A 101 10.07 -0.79 2.86
N CYS A 102 10.85 -0.16 3.74
CA CYS A 102 11.40 1.17 3.55
C CYS A 102 12.49 1.15 2.48
N ALA A 103 12.36 1.98 1.45
CA ALA A 103 13.33 2.09 0.36
C ALA A 103 14.70 2.63 0.79
N ARG A 104 14.80 3.27 1.97
CA ARG A 104 16.05 3.89 2.47
C ARG A 104 16.79 3.01 3.48
N CYS A 105 16.09 2.49 4.49
CA CYS A 105 16.70 1.72 5.58
C CYS A 105 16.38 0.22 5.52
N SER A 106 15.61 -0.25 4.54
CA SER A 106 15.13 -1.64 4.39
C SER A 106 14.27 -2.20 5.54
N GLY A 107 14.06 -1.42 6.61
CA GLY A 107 13.17 -1.75 7.72
C GLY A 107 11.68 -1.71 7.34
N TRP A 108 10.83 -2.23 8.21
CA TRP A 108 9.39 -2.26 8.00
C TRP A 108 8.76 -0.88 8.12
N ILE A 109 7.82 -0.58 7.21
CA ILE A 109 6.94 0.58 7.30
C ILE A 109 5.77 0.20 8.21
N ALA A 110 5.46 1.04 9.20
CA ALA A 110 4.35 0.80 10.12
C ALA A 110 3.03 0.61 9.34
N PRO A 111 2.20 -0.40 9.65
CA PRO A 111 0.92 -0.64 8.96
C PRO A 111 0.01 0.58 8.95
N ALA A 112 -0.12 1.28 10.09
CA ALA A 112 -0.89 2.52 10.20
C ALA A 112 -0.44 3.61 9.20
N ARG A 113 0.83 3.62 8.79
CA ARG A 113 1.33 4.54 7.75
C ARG A 113 0.93 4.08 6.35
N LEU A 114 0.93 2.78 6.07
CA LEU A 114 0.47 2.25 4.79
C LEU A 114 -1.05 2.38 4.64
N GLU A 115 -1.80 2.29 5.75
CA GLU A 115 -3.24 2.58 5.77
C GLU A 115 -3.52 4.06 5.49
N ALA A 116 -2.75 4.97 6.07
CA ALA A 116 -2.92 6.41 5.83
C ALA A 116 -2.36 6.88 4.47
N VAL A 117 -1.24 6.31 4.04
CA VAL A 117 -0.51 6.67 2.81
C VAL A 117 -0.01 5.39 2.12
N PRO A 118 -0.82 4.75 1.28
CA PRO A 118 -0.50 3.47 0.63
C PRO A 118 0.72 3.54 -0.31
N HIS A 119 0.98 4.69 -0.91
CA HIS A 119 2.14 4.87 -1.79
C HIS A 119 3.44 5.18 -1.03
N ALA A 120 3.44 5.17 0.32
CA ALA A 120 4.62 5.52 1.11
C ALA A 120 5.83 4.60 0.79
N ALA A 121 6.93 5.20 0.36
CA ALA A 121 8.19 4.51 0.06
C ALA A 121 9.11 4.35 1.28
N THR A 122 8.94 5.16 2.32
CA THR A 122 9.85 5.21 3.47
C THR A 122 9.13 5.12 4.82
N CYS A 123 9.82 4.62 5.85
CA CYS A 123 9.34 4.64 7.22
C CYS A 123 9.27 6.07 7.78
N ILE A 124 8.60 6.25 8.93
CA ILE A 124 8.42 7.57 9.55
C ILE A 124 9.76 8.21 9.95
N ASP A 125 10.73 7.43 10.41
CA ASP A 125 12.04 7.95 10.81
C ASP A 125 12.82 8.47 9.61
N CYS A 126 12.83 7.71 8.50
CA CYS A 126 13.47 8.11 7.25
C CYS A 126 12.78 9.32 6.61
N SER A 127 11.45 9.42 6.76
CA SER A 127 10.65 10.54 6.28
C SER A 127 10.94 11.82 7.07
N ARG A 128 11.12 11.73 8.40
CA ARG A 128 11.48 12.86 9.26
C ARG A 128 12.90 13.35 9.01
N ALA A 129 13.82 12.44 8.68
CA ALA A 129 15.22 12.77 8.41
C ALA A 129 15.47 13.38 7.00
N ALA A 130 14.43 13.53 6.18
CA ALA A 130 14.51 14.11 4.83
C ALA A 130 13.81 15.48 4.71
N ALA A 131 13.14 15.92 5.78
CA ALA A 131 12.49 17.23 5.90
C ALA A 131 13.46 18.24 6.55
#